data_AF-A0A350YGM2-F1
#
_entry.id   AF-A0A350YGM2-F1
#
_cell.length_a   1.000
_cell.length_b   1.000
_cell.length_c   1.000
_cell.angle_alpha   90.00
_cell.angle_beta   90.00
_cell.angle_gamma   90.00
#
_symmetry.space_group_name_H-M   'P 1'
#
loop_
_entity.id
_entity.type
_entity.pdbx_description
1 polymer ?
#
loop_
_entity_poly.entity_id
_entity_poly.type
_entity_poly.pdbx_seq_one_letter_code
_entity_poly.pdbx_strand_id
1 'polypeptide(L)' 'DRLRFGAVVDFIDLHYAGYHWYTFNVADSAIVVGVGLLLLESFMHSRHK' A
#
# COMPACT_ATOMS: atom_id res chain seq x y z
N ASP A 1 5.54 -9.79 -11.12
CA ASP A 1 5.61 -11.23 -10.78
C ASP A 1 4.57 -12.09 -11.48
N ARG A 2 3.27 -11.78 -11.41
CA ARG A 2 2.19 -12.65 -11.92
C ARG A 2 2.37 -13.19 -13.34
N LEU A 3 2.75 -12.36 -14.31
CA LEU A 3 2.90 -12.79 -15.71
C LEU A 3 4.10 -13.71 -15.95
N ARG A 4 5.15 -13.62 -15.12
CA ARG A 4 6.41 -14.36 -15.29
C ARG A 4 6.52 -15.58 -14.37
N PHE A 5 5.98 -15.48 -13.15
CA PHE A 5 6.14 -16.47 -12.10
C PHE A 5 4.80 -17.07 -11.62
N GLY A 6 3.66 -16.60 -12.13
CA GLY A 6 2.33 -17.09 -11.76
C GLY A 6 1.85 -16.67 -10.35
N ALA A 7 2.71 -16.04 -9.56
CA ALA A 7 2.42 -15.58 -8.21
C ALA A 7 2.98 -14.16 -7.97
N VAL A 8 2.62 -13.55 -6.84
CA VAL A 8 3.29 -12.37 -6.30
C VAL A 8 4.06 -12.78 -5.06
N VAL A 9 5.26 -12.25 -4.92
CA VAL A 9 6.11 -12.53 -3.77
C VAL A 9 5.94 -11.39 -2.78
N ASP A 10 5.45 -11.73 -1.59
CA ASP A 10 5.39 -10.83 -0.45
C ASP A 10 6.58 -11.13 0.47
N PHE A 11 7.27 -10.09 0.90
CA PHE A 11 8.56 -10.23 1.61
C PHE A 11 8.73 -9.26 2.78
N ILE A 12 7.79 -8.33 2.97
CA ILE A 12 7.78 -7.42 4.12
C ILE A 12 6.82 -7.99 5.14
N ASP A 13 7.35 -8.41 6.29
CA ASP A 13 6.60 -8.82 7.48
C ASP A 13 6.83 -7.80 8.59
N LEU A 14 5.75 -7.14 9.04
CA LEU A 14 5.80 -6.21 10.16
C LEU A 14 5.18 -6.87 11.38
N HIS A 15 5.85 -6.77 12.52
CA HIS A 15 5.35 -7.33 13.77
C HIS A 15 5.62 -6.37 14.93
N TYR A 16 4.73 -6.39 15.91
CA TYR A 16 4.87 -5.63 17.15
C TYR A 16 4.19 -6.35 18.31
N ALA A 17 4.89 -6.48 19.44
CA ALA A 17 4.37 -7.10 20.67
C ALA A 17 3.70 -8.49 20.47
N GLY A 18 4.25 -9.31 19.57
CA GLY A 18 3.73 -10.65 19.26
C GLY A 18 2.56 -10.68 18.26
N TYR A 19 2.10 -9.51 17.81
CA TYR A 19 1.16 -9.40 16.69
C TYR A 19 1.90 -9.26 15.37
N HIS A 20 1.47 -10.01 14.35
CA HIS A 20 1.94 -9.90 12.98
C HIS A 20 0.91 -9.16 12.14
N TRP A 21 1.36 -8.12 11.46
CA TRP A 21 0.62 -7.50 10.37
C TRP A 21 0.63 -8.44 9.15
N TYR A 22 -0.28 -8.20 8.20
CA TYR A 22 -0.29 -8.93 6.93
C TYR A 22 1.03 -8.70 6.17
N THR A 23 1.60 -9.76 5.59
CA THR A 23 2.78 -9.60 4.73
C THR A 23 2.42 -8.87 3.44
N PHE A 24 3.30 -7.98 2.99
CA PHE A 24 3.09 -7.21 1.76
C PHE A 24 4.40 -6.99 0.99
N ASN A 25 4.30 -6.36 -0.17
CA ASN A 25 5.45 -6.00 -0.99
C ASN A 25 5.50 -4.49 -1.28
N VAL A 26 6.56 -4.06 -1.98
CA VAL A 26 6.76 -2.66 -2.34
C VAL A 26 5.66 -2.13 -3.28
N ALA A 27 5.09 -2.96 -4.15
CA ALA A 27 4.01 -2.54 -5.04
C ALA A 27 2.73 -2.22 -4.26
N ASP A 28 2.40 -3.01 -3.23
CA ASP A 28 1.26 -2.72 -2.36
C ASP A 28 1.45 -1.39 -1.62
N SER A 29 2.66 -1.13 -1.12
CA SER A 29 3.00 0.14 -0.46
C SER A 29 2.83 1.33 -1.40
N ALA A 30 3.28 1.21 -2.65
CA ALA A 30 3.12 2.26 -3.66
C ALA A 30 1.64 2.54 -3.98
N ILE A 31 0.81 1.50 -4.06
CA ILE A 31 -0.63 1.65 -4.27
C ILE A 31 -1.28 2.39 -3.11
N VAL A 32 -1.00 1.98 -1.87
CA VAL A 32 -1.57 2.61 -0.66
C VAL A 32 -1.17 4.09 -0.57
N VAL A 33 0.11 4.39 -0.79
CA VAL A 33 0.61 5.78 -0.80
C VAL A 33 -0.05 6.59 -1.91
N GLY A 34 -0.12 6.05 -3.13
CA GLY A 34 -0.74 6.72 -4.28
C GLY A 34 -2.22 7.05 -4.03
N VAL A 35 -3.00 6.09 -3.53
CA VAL A 35 -4.41 6.32 -3.15
C VAL A 35 -4.51 7.35 -2.03
N GLY A 36 -3.64 7.29 -1.02
CA GLY A 36 -3.59 8.27 0.06
C GLY A 36 -3.36 9.69 -0.46
N LEU A 37 -2.46 9.88 -1.43
CA LEU A 37 -2.20 11.16 -2.07
C LEU A 37 -3.40 11.67 -2.89
N LEU A 38 -4.06 10.81 -3.66
CA LEU A 38 -5.27 11.17 -4.42
C LEU A 38 -6.41 11.61 -3.50
N LEU A 39 -6.58 10.91 -2.36
CA LEU A 39 -7.57 11.30 -1.35
C LEU A 39 -7.19 12.64 -0.72
N LEU A 40 -5.93 12.84 -0.35
CA LEU A 40 -5.44 14.10 0.21
C LEU A 40 -5.71 15.26 -0.75
N GLU A 41 -5.37 15.10 -2.04
CA GLU A 41 -5.66 16.08 -3.08
C GLU A 41 -7.16 16.39 -3.16
N SER A 42 -8.01 15.36 -3.19
CA SER A 42 -9.46 15.52 -3.25
C SER A 42 -10.00 16.32 -2.05
N PHE A 43 -9.52 16.05 -0.84
CA PHE A 43 -9.95 16.77 0.36
C PHE A 43 -9.47 18.23 0.37
N MET A 44 -8.22 18.49 -0.06
CA MET A 44 -7.69 19.85 -0.16
C MET A 44 -8.40 20.67 -1.25
N HIS A 45 -8.68 20.07 -2.41
CA HIS A 45 -9.42 20.74 -3.49
C HIS A 45 -10.85 21.10 -3.05
N SER A 46 -11.51 20.23 -2.28
CA SER A 46 -12.84 20.52 -1.72
C SER A 46 -12.84 21.69 -0.74
N ARG A 47 -11.69 22.04 -0.12
CA ARG A 47 -11.58 23.19 0.78
C ARG A 47 -11.39 24.52 0.07
N HIS A 48 -11.08 24.49 -1.23
CA HIS A 48 -10.84 25.67 -2.07
C HIS A 48 -12.04 26.07 -2.94
N LYS A 49 -13.20 25.44 -2.74
CA LYS A 49 -14.51 25.92 -3.20
C LYS A 49 -15.29 26.46 -2.02
#